data_AF-A0A9P4LI83-F1
#
_entry.id   AF-A0A9P4LI83-F1
#
_cell.length_a   1.000
_cell.length_b   1.000
_cell.length_c   1.000
_cell.angle_alpha   90.00
_cell.angle_beta   90.00
_cell.angle_gamma   90.00
#
_symmetry.space_group_name_H-M   'P 1'
#
loop_
_entity.id
_entity.type
_entity.pdbx_description
1 polymer ?
#
loop_
_entity_poly.entity_id
_entity_poly.type
_entity_poly.pdbx_seq_one_letter_code
_entity_poly.pdbx_strand_id
1 'polypeptide(L)' 'QYEKINFSACGHEEKRLASYCHFARNDPNHQCFGAWNYKYEWTQHQHKCNNCIER' A
#
# COMPACT_ATOMS: atom_id res chain seq x y z
N GLN A 1 -7.10 -3.98 -1.00
CA GLN A 1 -5.79 -4.59 -1.32
C GLN A 1 -4.78 -3.47 -1.43
N TYR A 2 -3.57 -3.71 -0.98
CA TYR A 2 -2.52 -2.69 -0.93
C TYR A 2 -1.31 -3.10 -1.75
N GLU A 3 -0.54 -2.12 -2.20
CA GLU A 3 0.84 -2.29 -2.64
C GLU A 3 1.76 -1.77 -1.54
N LYS A 4 2.92 -2.41 -1.39
CA LYS A 4 3.98 -1.98 -0.49
C LYS A 4 5.21 -1.56 -1.30
N ILE A 5 5.69 -0.36 -1.04
CA ILE A 5 6.84 0.23 -1.70
C ILE A 5 7.96 0.38 -0.67
N ASN A 6 9.09 -0.26 -0.93
CA ASN A 6 10.29 -0.11 -0.12
C ASN A 6 11.23 0.89 -0.79
N PHE A 7 11.53 2.02 -0.15
CA PHE A 7 12.43 3.05 -0.68
C PHE A 7 13.84 2.84 -0.14
N SER A 8 14.71 2.17 -0.90
CA SER A 8 16.07 1.87 -0.40
C SER A 8 16.96 3.11 -0.26
N ALA A 9 16.65 4.20 -0.96
CA ALA A 9 17.36 5.47 -0.84
C ALA A 9 17.17 6.18 0.52
N CYS A 10 16.12 5.85 1.28
CA CYS A 10 15.87 6.43 2.61
C CYS A 10 15.48 5.40 3.68
N GLY A 11 15.35 4.12 3.33
CA GLY A 11 14.98 3.05 4.25
C GLY A 11 13.52 3.08 4.72
N HIS A 12 12.67 3.86 4.06
CA HIS A 12 11.26 3.99 4.42
C HIS A 12 10.37 3.06 3.61
N GLU A 13 9.24 2.70 4.19
CA GLU A 13 8.20 1.88 3.57
C GLU A 13 6.94 2.72 3.39
N GLU A 14 6.27 2.58 2.24
CA GLU A 14 4.98 3.21 1.99
C GLU A 14 3.96 2.17 1.55
N LYS A 15 2.72 2.36 2.03
CA LYS A 15 1.59 1.51 1.70
C LYS A 15 0.60 2.31 0.89
N ARG A 16 0.33 1.88 -0.35
CA ARG A 16 -0.67 2.52 -1.21
C ARG A 16 -1.83 1.58 -1.46
N LEU A 17 -3.01 2.16 -1.64
CA LEU A 17 -4.20 1.38 -1.94
C LEU A 17 -4.20 0.99 -3.42
N ALA A 18 -4.02 -0.29 -3.70
CA ALA A 18 -4.00 -0.81 -5.07
C ALA A 18 -5.41 -1.12 -5.60
N SER A 19 -6.32 -1.56 -4.73
CA SER A 19 -7.69 -1.92 -5.12
C SER A 19 -8.65 -1.92 -3.94
N TYR A 20 -9.90 -1.52 -4.19
CA TYR A 20 -10.99 -1.57 -3.23
C TYR A 20 -11.69 -2.92 -3.25
N CYS A 21 -12.13 -3.39 -2.08
CA CYS A 21 -13.06 -4.50 -1.97
C CYS A 21 -14.48 -3.97 -2.22
N HIS A 22 -15.10 -4.35 -3.34
CA HIS A 22 -16.44 -3.85 -3.70
C HIS A 22 -17.53 -4.37 -2.76
N PHE A 23 -17.42 -5.62 -2.30
CA PHE A 23 -18.38 -6.23 -1.39
C PHE A 23 -18.37 -5.59 0.01
N ALA A 24 -17.19 -5.20 0.51
CA ALA A 24 -17.06 -4.48 1.79
C ALA A 24 -17.80 -3.13 1.81
N ARG A 25 -18.09 -2.54 0.65
CA ARG A 25 -18.87 -1.31 0.54
C ARG A 25 -20.38 -1.55 0.61
N ASN A 26 -20.83 -2.73 0.19
CA ASN A 26 -22.25 -3.04 0.02
C ASN A 26 -22.81 -3.90 1.16
N ASP A 27 -21.98 -4.67 1.85
CA ASP A 27 -22.37 -5.50 2.98
C ASP A 27 -21.46 -5.18 4.19
N PRO A 28 -22.00 -4.54 5.25
CA PRO A 28 -21.25 -4.23 6.47
C PRO A 28 -20.72 -5.47 7.19
N ASN A 29 -21.35 -6.63 6.99
CA ASN A 29 -20.91 -7.90 7.57
C ASN A 29 -19.87 -8.61 6.69
N HIS A 30 -19.46 -8.01 5.57
CA HIS A 30 -18.54 -8.63 4.65
C HIS A 30 -17.15 -8.73 5.29
N GLN A 31 -16.76 -9.95 5.65
CA GLN A 31 -15.44 -10.24 6.15
C GLN A 31 -14.43 -10.24 5.00
N CYS A 32 -14.00 -9.04 4.59
CA CYS A 32 -13.02 -8.91 3.50
C CYS A 32 -11.60 -9.22 3.99
N PHE A 33 -11.32 -10.51 4.24
CA PHE A 33 -10.01 -11.01 4.63
C PHE A 33 -8.94 -10.65 3.59
N GLY A 34 -9.32 -10.59 2.31
CA GLY A 34 -8.47 -10.20 1.18
C GLY A 34 -8.14 -8.70 1.10
N ALA A 35 -8.97 -7.82 1.66
CA ALA A 35 -8.81 -6.36 1.50
C ALA A 35 -7.51 -5.83 2.11
N TRP A 36 -7.03 -6.48 3.18
CA TRP A 36 -5.89 -6.04 3.97
C TRP A 36 -4.55 -6.60 3.51
N ASN A 37 -4.55 -7.51 2.54
CA ASN A 37 -3.34 -8.12 2.01
C ASN A 37 -2.58 -7.19 1.06
N TYR A 38 -1.26 -7.40 1.02
CA TYR A 38 -0.40 -6.85 -0.01
C TYR A 38 -0.53 -7.69 -1.28
N LYS A 39 -0.98 -7.04 -2.35
CA LYS A 39 -1.06 -7.66 -3.68
C LYS A 39 0.28 -7.59 -4.40
N TYR A 40 1.04 -6.52 -4.16
CA TYR A 40 2.33 -6.28 -4.76
C TYR A 40 3.30 -5.72 -3.73
N GLU A 41 4.55 -6.15 -3.81
CA GLU A 41 5.67 -5.56 -3.08
C GLU A 41 6.79 -5.29 -4.07
N TRP A 42 7.34 -4.08 -4.05
CA TRP A 42 8.50 -3.74 -4.87
C TRP A 42 9.41 -2.71 -4.21
N THR A 43 10.64 -2.62 -4.70
CA THR A 43 11.69 -1.77 -4.15
C THR A 43 12.04 -0.65 -5.13
N GLN A 44 11.89 0.58 -4.68
CA GLN A 44 12.24 1.79 -5.42
C GLN A 44 13.61 2.29 -4.97
N HIS A 45 14.59 2.18 -5.88
CA HIS A 45 16.00 2.37 -5.53
C HIS A 45 16.47 3.82 -5.59
N GLN A 46 15.95 4.61 -6.54
CA GLN A 46 16.50 5.92 -6.88
C GLN A 46 15.76 7.09 -6.22
N HIS A 47 14.52 6.86 -5.80
CA HIS A 47 13.68 7.92 -5.23
C HIS A 47 13.58 7.77 -3.71
N LYS A 48 13.52 8.92 -3.03
CA LYS A 48 13.12 8.98 -1.62
C LYS A 48 11.58 9.02 -1.54
N CYS A 49 11.02 8.64 -0.40
CA CYS A 49 9.57 8.75 -0.18
C CYS A 49 9.15 10.23 -0.06
N ASN A 50 7.83 10.50 -0.21
CA ASN A 50 7.29 11.86 -0.15
C ASN A 50 7.63 12.56 1.18
N ASN A 51 7.58 11.83 2.30
CA ASN A 51 7.93 12.37 3.62
C ASN A 51 9.39 12.90 3.69
N CYS A 52 10.31 12.29 2.95
CA CYS A 52 11.69 12.76 2.86
C CYS A 52 11.88 13.96 1.92
N ILE A 53 10.96 14.20 1.00
CA ILE A 53 11.03 15.26 -0.01
C ILE A 53 10.28 16.52 0.48
N GLU A 54 9.22 16.34 1.27
CA GLU A 54 8.41 17.44 1.82
C GLU A 54 9.05 18.11 3.06
N ARG A 55 10.32 17.83 3.36
CA ARG A 55 11.06 18.37 4.52
C ARG A 55 12.04 19.46 4.15
#